data_AF-A0A2E8DGS8-F1
#
_entry.id   AF-A0A2E8DGS8-F1
#
_cell.length_a   1.000
_cell.length_b   1.000
_cell.length_c   1.000
_cell.angle_alpha   90.00
_cell.angle_beta   90.00
_cell.angle_gamma   90.00
#
_symmetry.space_group_name_H-M   'P 1'
#
loop_
_entity.id
_entity.type
_entity.pdbx_description
1 polymer ?
#
loop_
_entity_poly.entity_id
_entity_poly.type
_entity_poly.pdbx_seq_one_letter_code
_entity_poly.pdbx_strand_id
1 'polypeptide(L)'
;MTVASDRGAALLSTRLTSHVRELTGSEPAVEPISVGGGVALVDRAAGRIVFLASPEKPAGALGHLLLLASRHQLDEAVVIYDDPSAAAVAARRSAAIDPAPTIQLADGLVLREVDPAPLPEAPSPAETPPGFVDLCRQAGVDPIQEAGIWRGEVLGLEVVRATLSGVEIGVGRMDREAGVVLHGDRPPAENLVSVAETVRTQRRAGSGVHPLATLVRERWLRHDLITDPSTIGLVGLVAVDPADTSGGLRDSVPAPAVGVDTAGARVLVVCSVGGDPDLVPVAADLVLREDPDRLIVVLPDRDVLPTLLAAVERLAVRSDVIGVRGGWS
;
A
#
# COMPACT_ATOMS: atom_id res chain seq x y z
N MET A 1 1.19 -2.86 -17.37
CA MET A 1 0.04 -3.80 -17.34
C MET A 1 0.15 -4.68 -18.57
N THR A 2 0.82 -5.82 -18.45
CA THR A 2 0.72 -6.89 -19.45
C THR A 2 -0.65 -7.50 -19.27
N VAL A 3 -1.52 -7.33 -20.25
CA VAL A 3 -2.78 -8.06 -20.30
C VAL A 3 -2.38 -9.52 -20.50
N ALA A 4 -2.78 -10.40 -19.59
CA ALA A 4 -2.57 -11.84 -19.76
C ALA A 4 -3.09 -12.22 -21.15
N SER A 5 -2.29 -12.94 -21.94
CA SER A 5 -2.78 -13.41 -23.25
C SER A 5 -4.10 -14.17 -23.07
N ASP A 6 -5.01 -14.10 -24.03
CA ASP A 6 -6.32 -14.80 -23.96
C ASP A 6 -6.17 -16.29 -23.59
N ARG A 7 -5.05 -16.90 -24.02
CA ARG A 7 -4.67 -18.28 -23.65
C ARG A 7 -4.35 -18.46 -22.16
N GLY A 8 -3.61 -17.52 -21.56
CA GLY A 8 -3.26 -17.55 -20.15
C GLY A 8 -4.48 -17.37 -19.25
N ALA A 9 -5.37 -16.44 -19.62
CA ALA A 9 -6.63 -16.24 -18.90
C ALA A 9 -7.53 -17.49 -18.96
N ALA A 10 -7.69 -18.10 -20.14
CA ALA A 10 -8.49 -19.33 -20.29
C ALA A 10 -7.93 -20.52 -19.49
N LEU A 11 -6.59 -20.65 -19.42
CA LEU A 11 -5.94 -21.67 -18.61
C LEU A 11 -6.21 -21.45 -17.11
N LEU A 12 -6.06 -20.21 -16.62
CA LEU A 12 -6.37 -19.88 -15.23
C LEU A 12 -7.84 -20.14 -14.88
N SER A 13 -8.78 -19.78 -15.75
CA SER A 13 -10.21 -20.09 -15.56
C SER A 13 -10.45 -21.59 -15.45
N THR A 14 -9.82 -22.40 -16.33
CA THR A 14 -9.95 -23.87 -16.30
C THR A 14 -9.38 -24.46 -15.00
N ARG A 15 -8.25 -23.92 -14.53
CA ARG A 15 -7.65 -24.32 -13.25
C ARG A 15 -8.55 -23.96 -12.08
N LEU A 16 -9.08 -22.74 -12.03
CA LEU A 16 -10.00 -22.32 -10.98
C LEU A 16 -11.23 -23.23 -10.92
N THR A 17 -11.84 -23.56 -12.06
CA THR A 17 -12.96 -24.53 -12.11
C THR A 17 -12.59 -25.87 -11.49
N SER A 18 -11.40 -26.41 -11.80
CA SER A 18 -10.92 -27.67 -11.22
C SER A 18 -10.72 -27.56 -9.71
N HIS A 19 -10.17 -26.46 -9.22
CA HIS A 19 -9.97 -26.23 -7.78
C HIS A 19 -11.29 -26.00 -7.03
N VAL A 20 -12.27 -25.32 -7.62
CA VAL A 20 -13.60 -25.18 -7.02
C VAL A 20 -14.29 -26.54 -6.91
N ARG A 21 -14.10 -27.42 -7.91
CA ARG A 21 -14.59 -28.79 -7.86
C ARG A 21 -13.94 -29.60 -6.74
N GLU A 22 -12.62 -29.47 -6.55
CA GLU A 22 -11.92 -30.08 -5.41
C GLU A 22 -12.46 -29.55 -4.07
N LEU A 23 -12.66 -28.23 -3.97
CA LEU A 23 -13.14 -27.58 -2.75
C LEU A 23 -14.59 -27.93 -2.38
N THR A 24 -15.45 -28.14 -3.38
CA THR A 24 -16.91 -28.33 -3.19
C THR A 24 -17.40 -29.75 -3.41
N GLY A 25 -16.61 -30.59 -4.07
CA GLY A 25 -17.03 -31.90 -4.57
C GLY A 25 -18.02 -31.86 -5.75
N SER A 26 -18.31 -30.69 -6.34
CA SER A 26 -19.30 -30.53 -7.41
C SER A 26 -18.81 -29.61 -8.52
N GLU A 27 -19.38 -29.75 -9.72
CA GLU A 27 -19.12 -28.79 -10.80
C GLU A 27 -19.67 -27.40 -10.42
N PRO A 28 -18.89 -26.32 -10.61
CA PRO A 28 -19.40 -24.99 -10.35
C PRO A 28 -20.53 -24.64 -11.33
N ALA A 29 -21.58 -24.00 -10.79
CA ALA A 29 -22.74 -23.59 -11.57
C ALA A 29 -22.54 -22.26 -12.34
N VAL A 30 -21.41 -21.59 -12.12
CA VAL A 30 -21.09 -20.27 -12.67
C VAL A 30 -19.71 -20.28 -13.35
N GLU A 31 -19.53 -19.43 -14.35
CA GLU A 31 -18.27 -19.31 -15.06
C GLU A 31 -17.28 -18.37 -14.33
N PRO A 32 -15.97 -18.68 -14.37
CA PRO A 32 -14.94 -17.76 -13.90
C PRO A 32 -14.90 -16.44 -14.69
N ILE A 33 -14.62 -15.34 -13.98
CA ILE A 33 -14.36 -14.03 -14.56
C ILE A 33 -12.89 -13.65 -14.38
N SER A 34 -12.31 -12.97 -15.37
CA SER A 34 -10.98 -12.40 -15.24
C SER A 34 -11.02 -11.11 -14.42
N VAL A 35 -10.07 -10.98 -13.50
CA VAL A 35 -9.94 -9.84 -12.59
C VAL A 35 -8.49 -9.39 -12.61
N GLY A 36 -8.21 -8.15 -12.20
CA GLY A 36 -6.84 -7.78 -11.85
C GLY A 36 -6.24 -8.82 -10.91
N GLY A 37 -4.99 -9.24 -11.16
CA GLY A 37 -4.29 -10.19 -10.30
C GLY A 37 -4.76 -11.64 -10.35
N GLY A 38 -5.73 -12.04 -11.18
CA GLY A 38 -6.14 -13.46 -11.27
C GLY A 38 -7.50 -13.72 -11.95
N VAL A 39 -8.15 -14.79 -11.52
CA VAL A 39 -9.51 -15.15 -11.94
C VAL A 39 -10.37 -15.41 -10.71
N ALA A 40 -11.65 -15.07 -10.78
CA ALA A 40 -12.59 -15.24 -9.67
C ALA A 40 -13.83 -16.02 -10.13
N LEU A 41 -14.40 -16.79 -9.23
CA LEU A 41 -15.67 -17.48 -9.39
C LEU A 41 -16.60 -16.97 -8.29
N VAL A 42 -17.69 -16.31 -8.69
CA VAL A 42 -18.62 -15.64 -7.77
C VAL A 42 -19.95 -16.40 -7.78
N ASP A 43 -20.15 -17.28 -6.80
CA ASP A 43 -21.38 -18.05 -6.65
C ASP A 43 -22.26 -17.42 -5.56
N ARG A 44 -23.15 -16.52 -5.98
CA ARG A 44 -24.08 -15.84 -5.07
C ARG A 44 -25.13 -16.78 -4.49
N ALA A 45 -25.47 -17.87 -5.18
CA ALA A 45 -26.45 -18.83 -4.68
C ALA A 45 -25.85 -19.65 -3.53
N ALA A 46 -24.56 -19.99 -3.63
CA ALA A 46 -23.80 -20.64 -2.57
C ALA A 46 -23.26 -19.67 -1.50
N GLY A 47 -23.37 -18.36 -1.69
CA GLY A 47 -22.83 -17.36 -0.75
C GLY A 47 -21.30 -17.26 -0.75
N ARG A 48 -20.63 -17.70 -1.83
CA ARG A 48 -19.19 -17.92 -1.88
C ARG A 48 -18.49 -17.22 -3.04
N ILE A 49 -17.26 -16.79 -2.79
CA ILE A 49 -16.31 -16.38 -3.82
C ILE A 49 -14.99 -17.16 -3.69
N VAL A 50 -14.50 -17.67 -4.81
CA VAL A 50 -13.18 -18.33 -4.90
C VAL A 50 -12.31 -17.58 -5.91
N PHE A 51 -11.11 -17.20 -5.50
CA PHE A 51 -10.15 -16.48 -6.33
C PHE A 51 -8.89 -17.31 -6.54
N LEU A 52 -8.39 -17.41 -7.77
CA LEU A 52 -7.09 -18.00 -8.07
C LEU A 52 -6.12 -16.89 -8.47
N ALA A 53 -5.03 -16.76 -7.71
CA ALA A 53 -3.99 -15.77 -7.92
C ALA A 53 -3.27 -15.99 -9.26
N SER A 54 -2.96 -14.90 -9.95
CA SER A 54 -2.12 -14.92 -11.15
C SER A 54 -0.66 -15.22 -10.77
N PRO A 55 0.05 -16.07 -11.53
CA PRO A 55 1.47 -16.33 -11.30
C PRO A 55 2.35 -15.08 -11.54
N GLU A 56 1.87 -14.11 -12.31
CA GLU A 56 2.65 -12.90 -12.64
C GLU A 56 2.71 -11.89 -11.48
N LYS A 57 1.61 -11.81 -10.70
CA LYS A 57 1.45 -10.83 -9.61
C LYS A 57 0.56 -11.40 -8.50
N PRO A 58 1.01 -12.46 -7.79
CA PRO A 58 0.16 -13.13 -6.81
C PRO A 58 -0.16 -12.26 -5.60
N ALA A 59 0.72 -11.33 -5.22
CA ALA A 59 0.59 -10.51 -4.01
C ALA A 59 -0.76 -9.75 -3.90
N GLY A 60 -1.30 -9.25 -5.01
CA GLY A 60 -2.56 -8.48 -5.01
C GLY A 60 -3.85 -9.31 -4.99
N ALA A 61 -3.76 -10.64 -5.03
CA ALA A 61 -4.94 -11.51 -5.13
C ALA A 61 -5.89 -11.37 -3.93
N LEU A 62 -5.36 -11.24 -2.70
CA LEU A 62 -6.16 -11.05 -1.49
C LEU A 62 -6.96 -9.74 -1.56
N GLY A 63 -6.34 -8.65 -2.02
CA GLY A 63 -6.98 -7.36 -2.18
C GLY A 63 -8.15 -7.41 -3.17
N HIS A 64 -7.93 -8.04 -4.32
CA HIS A 64 -8.98 -8.25 -5.32
C HIS A 64 -10.11 -9.14 -4.81
N LEU A 65 -9.80 -10.21 -4.07
CA LEU A 65 -10.80 -11.05 -3.40
C LEU A 65 -11.67 -10.20 -2.46
N LEU A 66 -11.07 -9.42 -1.57
CA LEU A 66 -11.79 -8.63 -0.56
C LEU A 66 -12.70 -7.57 -1.20
N LEU A 67 -12.24 -6.89 -2.25
CA LEU A 67 -13.07 -5.94 -3.00
C LEU A 67 -14.27 -6.63 -3.67
N LEU A 68 -14.08 -7.82 -4.26
CA LEU A 68 -15.16 -8.56 -4.89
C LEU A 68 -16.14 -9.16 -3.88
N ALA A 69 -15.63 -9.73 -2.78
CA ALA A 69 -16.44 -10.23 -1.68
C ALA A 69 -17.33 -9.11 -1.12
N SER A 70 -16.77 -7.92 -0.92
CA SER A 70 -17.49 -6.74 -0.44
C SER A 70 -18.52 -6.23 -1.45
N ARG A 71 -18.15 -6.17 -2.74
CA ARG A 71 -19.08 -5.79 -3.82
C ARG A 71 -20.30 -6.71 -3.91
N HIS A 72 -20.10 -8.00 -3.65
CA HIS A 72 -21.13 -9.02 -3.75
C HIS A 72 -21.76 -9.40 -2.40
N GLN A 73 -21.30 -8.80 -1.30
CA GLN A 73 -21.75 -9.06 0.07
C GLN A 73 -21.66 -10.55 0.41
N LEU A 74 -20.50 -11.14 0.14
CA LEU A 74 -20.21 -12.55 0.38
C LEU A 74 -19.21 -12.69 1.53
N ASP A 75 -19.55 -13.55 2.48
CA ASP A 75 -18.73 -13.81 3.66
C ASP A 75 -17.75 -14.95 3.43
N GLU A 76 -18.17 -15.99 2.71
CA GLU A 76 -17.31 -17.13 2.38
C GLU A 76 -16.36 -16.78 1.23
N ALA A 77 -15.16 -16.32 1.59
CA ALA A 77 -14.14 -15.90 0.64
C ALA A 77 -12.92 -16.83 0.70
N VAL A 78 -12.54 -17.40 -0.43
CA VAL A 78 -11.38 -18.31 -0.56
C VAL A 78 -10.43 -17.75 -1.60
N VAL A 79 -9.14 -17.69 -1.29
CA VAL A 79 -8.09 -17.38 -2.27
C VAL A 79 -7.07 -18.51 -2.34
N ILE A 80 -6.73 -18.88 -3.57
CA ILE A 80 -5.82 -19.97 -3.91
C ILE A 80 -4.57 -19.35 -4.54
N TYR A 81 -3.42 -19.76 -4.03
CA TYR A 81 -2.10 -19.34 -4.49
C TYR A 81 -1.32 -20.53 -5.03
N ASP A 82 -0.50 -20.30 -6.05
CA ASP A 82 0.56 -21.24 -6.46
C ASP A 82 1.90 -20.94 -5.74
N ASP A 83 2.12 -19.67 -5.36
CA ASP A 83 3.34 -19.21 -4.71
C ASP A 83 3.23 -19.35 -3.18
N PRO A 84 4.06 -20.20 -2.53
CA PRO A 84 3.99 -20.42 -1.09
C PRO A 84 4.25 -19.16 -0.25
N SER A 85 5.12 -18.25 -0.74
CA SER A 85 5.46 -17.02 -0.03
C SER A 85 4.27 -16.05 -0.01
N ALA A 86 3.63 -15.83 -1.15
CA ALA A 86 2.43 -15.02 -1.27
C ALA A 86 1.27 -15.61 -0.47
N ALA A 87 1.11 -16.94 -0.47
CA ALA A 87 0.11 -17.63 0.34
C ALA A 87 0.34 -17.38 1.84
N ALA A 88 1.57 -17.55 2.34
CA ALA A 88 1.91 -17.32 3.73
C ALA A 88 1.70 -15.85 4.17
N VAL A 89 2.05 -14.88 3.30
CA VAL A 89 1.78 -13.45 3.54
C VAL A 89 0.28 -13.18 3.58
N ALA A 90 -0.51 -13.75 2.67
CA ALA A 90 -1.97 -13.61 2.67
C ALA A 90 -2.60 -14.23 3.92
N ALA A 91 -2.10 -15.38 4.40
CA ALA A 91 -2.56 -16.03 5.63
C ALA A 91 -2.23 -15.24 6.88
N ARG A 92 -1.09 -14.53 6.91
CA ARG A 92 -0.82 -13.57 7.98
C ARG A 92 -1.83 -12.43 7.96
N ARG A 93 -2.02 -11.80 6.80
CA ARG A 93 -2.93 -10.64 6.62
C ARG A 93 -4.38 -10.98 6.92
N SER A 94 -4.83 -12.21 6.62
CA SER A 94 -6.21 -12.62 6.90
C SER A 94 -6.56 -12.66 8.39
N ALA A 95 -5.57 -12.72 9.28
CA ALA A 95 -5.79 -12.71 10.73
C ALA A 95 -6.37 -11.38 11.26
N ALA A 96 -6.23 -10.27 10.52
CA ALA A 96 -6.83 -8.98 10.84
C ALA A 96 -8.11 -8.70 10.03
N ILE A 97 -8.68 -9.70 9.36
CA ILE A 97 -9.88 -9.59 8.54
C ILE A 97 -11.02 -10.39 9.18
N ASP A 98 -12.22 -9.81 9.19
CA ASP A 98 -13.46 -10.41 9.68
C ASP A 98 -14.60 -10.23 8.66
N PRO A 99 -15.26 -11.32 8.18
CA PRO A 99 -14.87 -12.71 8.38
C PRO A 99 -13.57 -13.05 7.63
N ALA A 100 -12.72 -13.84 8.29
CA ALA A 100 -11.40 -14.20 7.80
C ALA A 100 -11.51 -15.03 6.50
N PRO A 101 -10.86 -14.60 5.39
CA PRO A 101 -10.82 -15.38 4.18
C PRO A 101 -9.98 -16.65 4.36
N THR A 102 -10.41 -17.74 3.72
CA THR A 102 -9.64 -18.98 3.68
C THR A 102 -8.51 -18.86 2.66
N ILE A 103 -7.28 -19.14 3.09
CA ILE A 103 -6.09 -19.11 2.24
C ILE A 103 -5.66 -20.54 1.93
N GLN A 104 -5.47 -20.85 0.65
CA GLN A 104 -5.09 -22.18 0.18
C GLN A 104 -3.85 -22.09 -0.72
N LEU A 105 -2.95 -23.06 -0.56
CA LEU A 105 -1.83 -23.30 -1.46
C LEU A 105 -2.18 -24.48 -2.38
N ALA A 106 -2.07 -24.27 -3.69
CA ALA A 106 -2.27 -25.31 -4.69
C ALA A 106 -0.99 -26.16 -4.84
N ASP A 107 -1.13 -27.47 -4.65
CA ASP A 107 -0.14 -28.48 -5.03
C ASP A 107 -0.76 -29.40 -6.10
N GLY A 108 -0.58 -29.00 -7.36
CA GLY A 108 -1.32 -29.59 -8.47
C GLY A 108 -2.81 -29.25 -8.37
N LEU A 109 -3.65 -30.26 -8.11
CA LEU A 109 -5.09 -30.08 -7.84
C LEU A 109 -5.42 -30.01 -6.34
N VAL A 110 -4.54 -30.56 -5.50
CA VAL A 110 -4.77 -30.64 -4.05
C VAL A 110 -4.61 -29.25 -3.45
N LEU A 111 -5.53 -28.87 -2.58
CA LEU A 111 -5.47 -27.63 -1.82
C LEU A 111 -4.98 -27.92 -0.41
N ARG A 112 -4.03 -27.11 0.07
CA ARG A 112 -3.44 -27.24 1.40
C ARG A 112 -3.56 -25.94 2.17
N GLU A 113 -3.78 -26.07 3.47
CA GLU A 113 -3.59 -24.95 4.40
C GLU A 113 -2.14 -24.49 4.41
N VAL A 114 -1.93 -23.22 4.71
CA VAL A 114 -0.62 -22.59 4.76
C VAL A 114 -0.44 -21.91 6.11
N ASP A 115 0.73 -22.13 6.73
CA ASP A 115 1.09 -21.41 7.94
C ASP A 115 1.31 -19.92 7.61
N PRO A 116 0.84 -18.99 8.45
CA PRO A 116 1.04 -17.57 8.23
C PRO A 116 2.53 -17.24 8.32
N ALA A 117 2.98 -16.34 7.42
CA ALA A 117 4.30 -15.76 7.52
C ALA A 117 4.45 -14.99 8.87
N PRO A 118 5.66 -14.85 9.43
CA PRO A 118 5.87 -13.99 10.58
C PRO A 118 5.56 -12.54 10.24
N LEU A 119 5.17 -11.72 11.22
CA LEU A 119 5.07 -10.27 11.01
C LEU A 119 6.44 -9.70 10.62
N PRO A 120 6.50 -8.79 9.62
CA PRO A 120 7.74 -8.12 9.29
C PRO A 120 8.22 -7.31 10.50
N GLU A 121 9.46 -7.53 10.92
CA GLU A 121 10.08 -6.69 11.96
C GLU A 121 10.24 -5.27 11.43
N ALA A 122 9.85 -4.28 12.23
CA ALA A 122 10.17 -2.90 11.93
C ALA A 122 11.70 -2.73 11.95
N PRO A 123 12.31 -2.14 10.92
CA PRO A 123 13.75 -1.92 10.93
C PRO A 123 14.13 -1.03 12.11
N SER A 124 15.21 -1.38 12.79
CA SER A 124 15.73 -0.59 13.90
C SER A 124 15.94 0.87 13.48
N PRO A 125 15.54 1.85 14.31
CA PRO A 125 15.83 3.24 14.04
C PRO A 125 17.34 3.43 13.82
N ALA A 126 17.71 3.92 12.63
CA ALA A 126 19.08 4.30 12.33
C ALA A 126 19.44 5.61 13.06
N GLU A 127 20.67 5.69 13.54
CA GLU A 127 21.21 6.94 14.07
C GLU A 127 21.12 8.06 13.02
N THR A 128 20.74 9.25 13.46
CA THR A 128 20.69 10.41 12.58
C THR A 128 22.11 10.78 12.14
N PRO A 129 22.39 10.80 10.83
CA PRO A 129 23.71 11.22 10.36
C PRO A 129 24.00 12.66 10.79
N PRO A 130 25.23 12.96 11.25
CA PRO A 130 25.60 14.29 11.71
C PRO A 130 25.27 15.37 10.67
N GLY A 131 24.54 16.41 11.09
CA GLY A 131 24.17 17.55 10.24
C GLY A 131 23.07 17.29 9.19
N PHE A 132 22.56 16.06 9.04
CA PHE A 132 21.54 15.74 8.04
C PHE A 132 20.24 16.52 8.25
N VAL A 133 19.76 16.57 9.49
CA VAL A 133 18.54 17.28 9.87
C VAL A 133 18.70 18.79 9.63
N ASP A 134 19.85 19.35 9.96
CA ASP A 134 20.13 20.78 9.75
C ASP A 134 20.21 21.12 8.26
N LEU A 135 20.86 20.26 7.46
CA LEU A 135 20.90 20.36 6.00
C LEU A 135 19.48 20.38 5.41
N CYS A 136 18.60 19.46 5.83
CA CYS A 136 17.21 19.41 5.36
C CYS A 136 16.46 20.69 5.75
N ARG A 137 16.52 21.10 7.03
CA ARG A 137 15.81 22.28 7.54
C ARG A 137 16.27 23.57 6.85
N GLN A 138 17.57 23.74 6.61
CA GLN A 138 18.11 24.89 5.88
C GLN A 138 17.58 24.96 4.44
N ALA A 139 17.32 23.81 3.81
CA ALA A 139 16.72 23.73 2.49
C ALA A 139 15.19 23.77 2.50
N GLY A 140 14.54 23.88 3.66
CA GLY A 140 13.08 23.81 3.83
C GLY A 140 12.49 22.43 3.53
N VAL A 141 13.30 21.38 3.67
CA VAL A 141 12.96 19.98 3.38
C VAL A 141 12.67 19.27 4.71
N ASP A 142 11.63 18.44 4.74
CA ASP A 142 11.22 17.72 5.96
C ASP A 142 12.08 16.47 6.17
N PRO A 143 12.84 16.37 7.28
CA PRO A 143 13.59 15.17 7.59
C PRO A 143 12.66 14.11 8.17
N ILE A 144 12.71 12.90 7.60
CA ILE A 144 11.93 11.74 8.03
C ILE A 144 12.83 10.51 8.03
N GLN A 145 12.56 9.60 8.96
CA GLN A 145 13.15 8.27 8.96
C GLN A 145 12.11 7.28 8.46
N GLU A 146 12.44 6.55 7.39
CA GLU A 146 11.57 5.51 6.85
C GLU A 146 12.41 4.36 6.27
N ALA A 147 12.06 3.14 6.66
CA ALA A 147 12.73 1.88 6.38
C ALA A 147 14.21 1.87 6.81
N GLY A 148 14.48 2.37 8.02
CA GLY A 148 15.84 2.48 8.57
C GLY A 148 16.73 3.52 7.86
N ILE A 149 16.16 4.41 7.04
CA ILE A 149 16.92 5.37 6.24
C ILE A 149 16.38 6.78 6.48
N TRP A 150 17.30 7.71 6.77
CA TRP A 150 17.00 9.13 6.84
C TRP A 150 16.83 9.73 5.44
N ARG A 151 15.70 10.40 5.22
CA ARG A 151 15.28 11.01 3.97
C ARG A 151 14.86 12.44 4.23
N GLY A 152 14.94 13.27 3.20
CA GLY A 152 14.40 14.62 3.19
C GLY A 152 13.33 14.73 2.10
N GLU A 153 12.18 15.26 2.46
CA GLU A 153 10.99 15.30 1.61
C GLU A 153 10.48 16.71 1.35
N VAL A 154 9.87 16.88 0.17
CA VAL A 154 9.02 18.02 -0.17
C VAL A 154 7.62 17.47 -0.44
N LEU A 155 6.67 17.75 0.46
CA LEU A 155 5.28 17.29 0.34
C LEU A 155 5.19 15.77 0.10
N GLY A 156 5.92 15.00 0.91
CA GLY A 156 5.99 13.54 0.84
C GLY A 156 6.89 12.95 -0.28
N LEU A 157 7.48 13.78 -1.14
CA LEU A 157 8.38 13.33 -2.21
C LEU A 157 9.84 13.44 -1.77
N GLU A 158 10.55 12.32 -1.78
CA GLU A 158 11.99 12.28 -1.46
C GLU A 158 12.81 13.09 -2.46
N VAL A 159 13.63 14.00 -1.93
CA VAL A 159 14.60 14.81 -2.68
C VAL A 159 16.04 14.61 -2.20
N VAL A 160 16.22 14.00 -1.02
CA VAL A 160 17.53 13.64 -0.48
C VAL A 160 17.43 12.41 0.40
N ARG A 161 18.48 11.60 0.43
CA ARG A 161 18.62 10.53 1.42
C ARG A 161 20.04 10.44 1.95
N ALA A 162 20.15 9.99 3.20
CA ALA A 162 21.41 9.65 3.80
C ALA A 162 21.95 8.32 3.27
N THR A 163 23.26 8.24 3.13
CA THR A 163 24.01 7.03 2.80
C THR A 163 25.24 6.91 3.70
N LEU A 164 25.91 5.76 3.64
CA LEU A 164 27.18 5.56 4.36
C LEU A 164 28.28 6.54 3.93
N SER A 165 28.20 7.06 2.70
CA SER A 165 29.19 7.97 2.11
C SER A 165 28.78 9.44 2.11
N GLY A 166 27.63 9.78 2.71
CA GLY A 166 27.14 11.16 2.78
C GLY A 166 25.64 11.25 2.45
N VAL A 167 25.31 12.05 1.44
CA VAL A 167 23.93 12.25 0.99
C VAL A 167 23.82 12.10 -0.52
N GLU A 168 22.71 11.54 -0.98
CA GLU A 168 22.34 11.54 -2.40
C GLU A 168 21.14 12.46 -2.59
N ILE A 169 21.25 13.44 -3.50
CA ILE A 169 20.24 14.48 -3.75
C ILE A 169 19.65 14.27 -5.15
N GLY A 170 18.32 14.30 -5.26
CA GLY A 170 17.57 14.08 -6.50
C GLY A 170 16.30 13.25 -6.28
N VAL A 171 15.38 13.31 -7.25
CA VAL A 171 14.08 12.62 -7.21
C VAL A 171 14.19 11.24 -7.85
N GLY A 172 14.36 10.23 -7.00
CA GLY A 172 14.49 8.83 -7.42
C GLY A 172 15.89 8.49 -7.95
N ARG A 173 16.15 7.18 -8.09
CA ARG A 173 17.50 6.64 -8.33
C ARG A 173 18.18 7.25 -9.57
N MET A 174 17.48 7.28 -10.70
CA MET A 174 18.07 7.74 -11.97
C MET A 174 18.47 9.23 -11.91
N ASP A 175 17.66 10.06 -11.25
CA ASP A 175 17.94 11.49 -11.11
C ASP A 175 19.17 11.72 -10.21
N ARG A 176 19.28 10.96 -9.11
CA ARG A 176 20.45 11.00 -8.21
C ARG A 176 21.73 10.58 -8.91
N GLU A 177 21.67 9.48 -9.68
CA GLU A 177 22.81 9.01 -10.48
C GLU A 177 23.26 10.07 -11.51
N ALA A 178 22.31 10.71 -12.19
CA ALA A 178 22.62 11.81 -13.12
C ALA A 178 23.18 13.05 -12.41
N GLY A 179 22.62 13.40 -11.25
CA GLY A 179 23.04 14.54 -10.44
C GLY A 179 24.49 14.43 -9.98
N VAL A 180 24.96 13.23 -9.61
CA VAL A 180 26.37 12.98 -9.25
C VAL A 180 27.31 13.30 -10.42
N VAL A 181 26.92 12.95 -11.65
CA VAL A 181 27.73 13.20 -12.86
C VAL A 181 27.70 14.67 -13.27
N LEU A 182 26.53 15.32 -13.17
CA LEU A 182 26.32 16.68 -13.69
C LEU A 182 26.66 17.79 -12.68
N HIS A 183 26.61 17.50 -11.38
CA HIS A 183 26.69 18.50 -10.31
C HIS A 183 27.64 18.10 -9.16
N GLY A 184 28.57 17.17 -9.40
CA GLY A 184 29.46 16.61 -8.37
C GLY A 184 30.31 17.64 -7.59
N ASP A 185 30.64 18.78 -8.19
CA ASP A 185 31.43 19.83 -7.55
C ASP A 185 30.60 20.83 -6.71
N ARG A 186 29.27 20.73 -6.75
CA ARG A 186 28.38 21.67 -6.05
C ARG A 186 28.26 21.32 -4.56
N PRO A 187 28.30 22.31 -3.64
CA PRO A 187 28.05 22.06 -2.23
C PRO A 187 26.67 21.39 -2.00
N PRO A 188 26.56 20.34 -1.16
CA PRO A 188 25.30 19.62 -0.95
C PRO A 188 24.13 20.50 -0.52
N ALA A 189 24.38 21.52 0.31
CA ALA A 189 23.35 22.46 0.75
C ALA A 189 22.76 23.26 -0.42
N GLU A 190 23.61 23.80 -1.29
CA GLU A 190 23.18 24.55 -2.47
C GLU A 190 22.44 23.65 -3.47
N ASN A 191 22.91 22.41 -3.64
CA ASN A 191 22.25 21.44 -4.51
C ASN A 191 20.86 21.06 -3.98
N LEU A 192 20.75 20.78 -2.68
CA LEU A 192 19.47 20.43 -2.06
C LEU A 192 18.45 21.56 -2.17
N VAL A 193 18.86 22.81 -1.90
CA VAL A 193 18.00 23.99 -2.10
C VAL A 193 17.51 24.05 -3.55
N SER A 194 18.41 23.89 -4.52
CA SER A 194 18.06 23.94 -5.95
C SER A 194 17.05 22.86 -6.36
N VAL A 195 17.24 21.61 -5.89
CA VAL A 195 16.33 20.50 -6.17
C VAL A 195 14.99 20.70 -5.47
N ALA A 196 15.00 21.10 -4.20
CA ALA A 196 13.78 21.36 -3.44
C ALA A 196 12.92 22.46 -4.08
N GLU A 197 13.53 23.57 -4.52
CA GLU A 197 12.81 24.65 -5.23
C GLU A 197 12.21 24.18 -6.57
N THR A 198 12.95 23.36 -7.31
CA THR A 198 12.43 22.75 -8.55
C THR A 198 11.21 21.89 -8.25
N VAL A 199 11.25 21.08 -7.20
CA VAL A 199 10.12 20.25 -6.78
C VAL A 199 8.96 21.12 -6.32
N ARG A 200 9.14 22.12 -5.46
CA ARG A 200 8.07 23.02 -4.99
C ARG A 200 7.37 23.75 -6.12
N THR A 201 8.13 24.19 -7.13
CA THR A 201 7.57 24.88 -8.31
C THR A 201 6.58 24.01 -9.07
N GLN A 202 6.86 22.70 -9.13
CA GLN A 202 6.05 21.73 -9.88
C GLN A 202 5.02 21.01 -8.99
N ARG A 203 5.30 20.75 -7.72
CA ARG A 203 4.47 19.99 -6.78
C ARG A 203 3.64 20.95 -5.93
N ARG A 204 2.61 21.53 -6.55
CA ARG A 204 1.65 22.45 -5.92
C ARG A 204 0.24 22.21 -6.43
N ALA A 205 -0.74 22.76 -5.73
CA ALA A 205 -2.14 22.71 -6.15
C ALA A 205 -2.30 23.24 -7.59
N GLY A 206 -3.04 22.49 -8.42
CA GLY A 206 -3.34 22.89 -9.80
C GLY A 206 -2.20 22.72 -10.81
N SER A 207 -1.07 22.09 -10.45
CA SER A 207 0.04 21.81 -11.39
C SER A 207 -0.26 20.80 -12.50
N GLY A 208 -1.47 20.24 -12.54
CA GLY A 208 -1.92 19.37 -13.62
C GLY A 208 -1.16 18.03 -13.69
N VAL A 209 -0.61 17.71 -14.86
CA VAL A 209 -0.06 16.38 -15.20
C VAL A 209 1.47 16.27 -15.05
N HIS A 210 2.13 17.26 -14.45
CA HIS A 210 3.59 17.19 -14.27
C HIS A 210 3.97 15.99 -13.38
N PRO A 211 4.95 15.14 -13.76
CA PRO A 211 5.28 13.94 -13.00
C PRO A 211 5.53 14.18 -11.50
N LEU A 212 6.30 15.23 -11.15
CA LEU A 212 6.56 15.59 -9.74
C LEU A 212 5.29 15.93 -8.94
N ALA A 213 4.20 16.32 -9.59
CA ALA A 213 2.91 16.58 -8.95
C ALA A 213 2.04 15.32 -8.80
N THR A 214 2.37 14.23 -9.50
CA THR A 214 1.55 13.01 -9.55
C THR A 214 2.14 11.81 -8.83
N LEU A 215 3.45 11.85 -8.50
CA LEU A 215 4.15 10.76 -7.81
C LEU A 215 3.86 10.76 -6.30
N VAL A 216 3.82 9.57 -5.70
CA VAL A 216 3.73 9.32 -4.24
C VAL A 216 2.72 10.21 -3.52
N ARG A 217 1.50 10.28 -4.05
CA ARG A 217 0.45 11.17 -3.53
C ARG A 217 -0.09 10.74 -2.17
N GLU A 218 0.03 9.45 -1.86
CA GLU A 218 -0.24 8.85 -0.55
C GLU A 218 0.63 9.50 0.52
N ARG A 219 1.92 9.71 0.23
CA ARG A 219 2.87 10.39 1.13
C ARG A 219 2.61 11.89 1.21
N TRP A 220 2.08 12.50 0.15
CA TRP A 220 1.61 13.90 0.21
C TRP A 220 0.44 14.03 1.18
N LEU A 221 -0.60 13.20 1.05
CA LEU A 221 -1.72 13.20 2.00
C LEU A 221 -1.23 13.03 3.44
N ARG A 222 -0.32 12.08 3.67
CA ARG A 222 0.29 11.88 4.99
C ARG A 222 1.04 13.13 5.49
N HIS A 223 1.81 13.80 4.63
CA HIS A 223 2.49 15.05 4.97
C HIS A 223 1.49 16.15 5.39
N ASP A 224 0.42 16.34 4.62
CA ASP A 224 -0.60 17.35 4.92
C ASP A 224 -1.25 17.06 6.30
N LEU A 225 -1.56 15.78 6.59
CA LEU A 225 -2.13 15.37 7.88
C LEU A 225 -1.15 15.45 9.05
N ILE A 226 0.14 15.18 8.84
CA ILE A 226 1.15 15.38 9.89
C ILE A 226 1.29 16.86 10.23
N THR A 227 1.15 17.73 9.23
CA THR A 227 1.19 19.18 9.39
C THR A 227 -0.02 19.69 10.17
N ASP A 228 -1.22 19.18 9.89
CA ASP A 228 -2.44 19.50 10.62
C ASP A 228 -3.29 18.25 10.94
N PRO A 229 -2.94 17.52 12.03
CA PRO A 229 -3.64 16.30 12.42
C PRO A 229 -5.06 16.55 12.96
N SER A 230 -5.38 17.81 13.30
CA SER A 230 -6.70 18.18 13.83
C SER A 230 -7.82 17.99 12.82
N THR A 231 -7.49 18.02 11.52
CA THR A 231 -8.42 17.77 10.40
C THR A 231 -9.07 16.39 10.43
N ILE A 232 -8.43 15.41 11.07
CA ILE A 232 -8.94 14.04 11.27
C ILE A 232 -9.17 13.73 12.76
N GLY A 233 -9.24 14.76 13.61
CA GLY A 233 -9.54 14.65 15.03
C GLY A 233 -8.39 14.10 15.89
N LEU A 234 -7.14 14.20 15.42
CA LEU A 234 -5.95 13.75 16.16
C LEU A 234 -5.19 14.95 16.75
N VAL A 235 -4.45 14.72 17.84
CA VAL A 235 -3.63 15.76 18.49
C VAL A 235 -2.17 15.73 18.04
N GLY A 236 -1.74 14.62 17.45
CA GLY A 236 -0.41 14.43 16.91
C GLY A 236 -0.39 13.23 16.00
N LEU A 237 0.51 13.26 15.01
CA LEU A 237 0.65 12.21 14.02
C LEU A 237 2.12 12.09 13.62
N VAL A 238 2.63 10.86 13.59
CA VAL A 238 4.02 10.58 13.20
C VAL A 238 4.02 9.46 12.16
N ALA A 239 4.77 9.66 11.09
CA ALA A 239 4.98 8.65 10.07
C ALA A 239 5.56 7.36 10.67
N VAL A 240 5.08 6.22 10.20
CA VAL A 240 5.66 4.90 10.49
C VAL A 240 6.03 4.21 9.18
N ASP A 241 6.79 3.13 9.27
CA ASP A 241 7.23 2.40 8.08
C ASP A 241 6.05 1.74 7.36
N PRO A 242 6.02 1.75 6.02
CA PRO A 242 5.02 0.99 5.27
C PRO A 242 5.18 -0.52 5.55
N ALA A 243 4.10 -1.29 5.40
CA ALA A 243 4.19 -2.75 5.52
C ALA A 243 4.92 -3.36 4.31
N ASP A 244 4.74 -2.76 3.13
CA ASP A 244 5.37 -3.18 1.89
C ASP A 244 6.42 -2.15 1.43
N THR A 245 7.47 -2.63 0.79
CA THR A 245 8.52 -1.76 0.22
C THR A 245 8.18 -1.41 -1.23
N SER A 246 8.27 -0.12 -1.58
CA SER A 246 8.10 0.34 -2.95
C SER A 246 9.24 -0.15 -3.88
N GLY A 247 8.88 -0.66 -5.07
CA GLY A 247 9.84 -0.97 -6.14
C GLY A 247 10.29 0.26 -6.94
N GLY A 248 9.64 1.41 -6.74
CA GLY A 248 9.99 2.69 -7.35
C GLY A 248 8.88 3.73 -7.24
N LEU A 249 9.17 4.97 -7.65
CA LEU A 249 8.29 6.14 -7.46
C LEU A 249 6.89 6.04 -8.08
N ARG A 250 6.65 5.07 -8.98
CA ARG A 250 5.37 4.86 -9.65
C ARG A 250 4.50 3.80 -8.98
N ASP A 251 5.07 3.05 -8.04
CA ASP A 251 4.31 2.04 -7.32
C ASP A 251 3.48 2.76 -6.25
N SER A 252 2.18 2.47 -6.24
CA SER A 252 1.28 2.90 -5.17
C SER A 252 1.58 2.06 -3.95
N VAL A 253 1.95 2.70 -2.85
CA VAL A 253 2.12 2.05 -1.55
C VAL A 253 1.38 2.91 -0.53
N PRO A 254 0.39 2.36 0.19
CA PRO A 254 -0.28 3.10 1.25
C PRO A 254 0.74 3.66 2.26
N ALA A 255 0.59 4.94 2.60
CA ALA A 255 1.52 5.65 3.48
C ALA A 255 0.95 5.73 4.90
N PRO A 256 1.53 5.01 5.88
CA PRO A 256 0.98 4.97 7.22
C PRO A 256 1.59 6.01 8.17
N ALA A 257 0.81 6.35 9.18
CA ALA A 257 1.23 7.12 10.33
C ALA A 257 0.47 6.65 11.58
N VAL A 258 1.05 6.86 12.76
CA VAL A 258 0.41 6.58 14.04
C VAL A 258 0.27 7.88 14.82
N GLY A 259 -0.89 8.07 15.42
CA GLY A 259 -1.22 9.23 16.22
C GLY A 259 -2.01 8.85 17.46
N VAL A 260 -2.43 9.88 18.19
CA VAL A 260 -3.36 9.76 19.31
C VAL A 260 -4.50 10.75 19.14
N ASP A 261 -5.71 10.34 19.51
CA ASP A 261 -6.85 11.24 19.52
C ASP A 261 -6.96 12.01 20.85
N THR A 262 -7.97 12.88 20.94
CA THR A 262 -8.22 13.70 22.14
C THR A 262 -8.60 12.88 23.38
N ALA A 263 -9.03 11.63 23.21
CA ALA A 263 -9.32 10.70 24.30
C ALA A 263 -8.09 9.85 24.69
N GLY A 264 -6.98 9.98 23.97
CA GLY A 264 -5.75 9.23 24.18
C GLY A 264 -5.73 7.86 23.50
N ALA A 265 -6.71 7.54 22.65
CA ALA A 265 -6.71 6.30 21.89
C ALA A 265 -5.63 6.35 20.80
N ARG A 266 -4.91 5.24 20.63
CA ARG A 266 -3.89 5.07 19.60
C ARG A 266 -4.56 4.80 18.25
N VAL A 267 -4.33 5.69 17.30
CA VAL A 267 -4.97 5.64 15.99
C VAL A 267 -3.93 5.37 14.91
N LEU A 268 -4.16 4.31 14.13
CA LEU A 268 -3.43 4.09 12.89
C LEU A 268 -4.12 4.88 11.78
N VAL A 269 -3.34 5.63 11.00
CA VAL A 269 -3.80 6.34 9.81
C VAL A 269 -3.12 5.74 8.59
N VAL A 270 -3.89 5.36 7.57
CA VAL A 270 -3.36 4.83 6.31
C VAL A 270 -3.85 5.68 5.16
N CYS A 271 -2.92 6.40 4.52
CA CYS A 271 -3.22 7.23 3.35
C CYS A 271 -3.07 6.42 2.06
N SER A 272 -4.03 6.46 1.16
CA SER A 272 -3.91 5.88 -0.19
C SER A 272 -4.59 6.78 -1.22
N VAL A 273 -4.42 6.48 -2.51
CA VAL A 273 -5.07 7.21 -3.61
C VAL A 273 -5.55 6.24 -4.70
N GLY A 274 -6.61 6.62 -5.40
CA GLY A 274 -7.22 5.78 -6.44
C GLY A 274 -7.87 4.51 -5.89
N GLY A 275 -8.23 3.60 -6.81
CA GLY A 275 -8.78 2.28 -6.47
C GLY A 275 -7.68 1.25 -6.20
N ASP A 276 -6.90 1.47 -5.16
CA ASP A 276 -5.78 0.60 -4.77
C ASP A 276 -6.30 -0.73 -4.17
N PRO A 277 -6.13 -1.88 -4.87
CA PRO A 277 -6.56 -3.16 -4.35
C PRO A 277 -5.74 -3.62 -3.13
N ASP A 278 -4.51 -3.13 -2.98
CA ASP A 278 -3.60 -3.57 -1.92
C ASP A 278 -3.86 -2.84 -0.59
N LEU A 279 -4.71 -1.79 -0.58
CA LEU A 279 -4.99 -0.98 0.60
C LEU A 279 -5.41 -1.82 1.82
N VAL A 280 -6.42 -2.68 1.68
CA VAL A 280 -6.94 -3.46 2.81
C VAL A 280 -5.94 -4.52 3.28
N PRO A 281 -5.32 -5.35 2.40
CA PRO A 281 -4.25 -6.25 2.81
C PRO A 281 -3.06 -5.57 3.49
N VAL A 282 -2.62 -4.41 2.98
CA VAL A 282 -1.52 -3.64 3.59
C VAL A 282 -1.93 -3.08 4.94
N ALA A 283 -3.14 -2.52 5.04
CA ALA A 283 -3.69 -2.05 6.32
C ALA A 283 -3.79 -3.18 7.34
N ALA A 284 -4.14 -4.41 6.93
CA ALA A 284 -4.20 -5.57 7.82
C ALA A 284 -2.84 -5.88 8.46
N ASP A 285 -1.75 -5.89 7.69
CA ASP A 285 -0.39 -6.05 8.24
C ASP A 285 -0.04 -4.92 9.23
N LEU A 286 -0.40 -3.68 8.89
CA LEU A 286 -0.17 -2.53 9.76
C LEU A 286 -0.98 -2.62 11.06
N VAL A 287 -2.23 -3.10 11.00
CA VAL A 287 -3.06 -3.33 12.18
C VAL A 287 -2.42 -4.38 13.09
N LEU A 288 -1.96 -5.50 12.52
CA LEU A 288 -1.29 -6.56 13.29
C LEU A 288 0.03 -6.10 13.90
N ARG A 289 0.80 -5.26 13.20
CA ARG A 289 2.10 -4.78 13.64
C ARG A 289 1.99 -3.65 14.67
N GLU A 290 1.10 -2.71 14.41
CA GLU A 290 0.97 -1.50 15.20
C GLU A 290 0.04 -1.70 16.39
N ASP A 291 -0.93 -2.62 16.35
CA ASP A 291 -1.95 -2.83 17.39
C ASP A 291 -2.68 -1.52 17.78
N PRO A 292 -3.42 -0.87 16.85
CA PRO A 292 -4.15 0.36 17.14
C PRO A 292 -5.53 0.10 17.77
N ASP A 293 -6.02 1.06 18.55
CA ASP A 293 -7.41 1.03 19.06
C ASP A 293 -8.44 1.22 17.93
N ARG A 294 -8.07 1.96 16.89
CA ARG A 294 -8.85 2.14 15.65
C ARG A 294 -7.99 2.53 14.46
N LEU A 295 -8.53 2.31 13.26
CA LEU A 295 -7.94 2.70 11.99
C LEU A 295 -8.73 3.85 11.35
N ILE A 296 -8.01 4.81 10.77
CA ILE A 296 -8.56 5.79 9.83
C ILE A 296 -7.89 5.59 8.47
N VAL A 297 -8.67 5.23 7.46
CA VAL A 297 -8.22 5.22 6.07
C VAL A 297 -8.52 6.58 5.45
N VAL A 298 -7.49 7.24 4.91
CA VAL A 298 -7.62 8.56 4.29
C VAL A 298 -7.41 8.47 2.79
N LEU A 299 -8.37 8.99 2.04
CA LEU A 299 -8.41 8.95 0.57
C LEU A 299 -8.80 10.31 0.02
N PRO A 300 -8.46 10.63 -1.23
CA PRO A 300 -9.09 11.73 -1.93
C PRO A 300 -10.59 11.52 -2.03
N ASP A 301 -11.40 12.59 -1.90
CA ASP A 301 -12.89 12.49 -1.91
C ASP A 301 -13.44 11.63 -3.06
N ARG A 302 -12.89 11.81 -4.27
CA ARG A 302 -13.30 11.07 -5.47
C ARG A 302 -12.97 9.58 -5.45
N ASP A 303 -12.05 9.17 -4.59
CA ASP A 303 -11.54 7.80 -4.48
C ASP A 303 -12.29 7.03 -3.36
N VAL A 304 -13.16 7.71 -2.59
CA VAL A 304 -14.06 7.08 -1.61
C VAL A 304 -15.22 6.39 -2.35
N LEU A 305 -15.03 5.09 -2.62
CA LEU A 305 -15.99 4.27 -3.35
C LEU A 305 -16.76 3.32 -2.40
N PRO A 306 -18.06 3.04 -2.63
CA PRO A 306 -18.83 2.15 -1.76
C PRO A 306 -18.22 0.76 -1.55
N THR A 307 -17.65 0.17 -2.62
CA THR A 307 -16.96 -1.12 -2.53
C THR A 307 -15.72 -1.07 -1.64
N LEU A 308 -15.01 0.06 -1.63
CA LEU A 308 -13.82 0.24 -0.82
C LEU A 308 -14.19 0.43 0.65
N LEU A 309 -15.24 1.21 0.94
CA LEU A 309 -15.80 1.33 2.29
C LEU A 309 -16.14 -0.04 2.86
N ALA A 310 -16.92 -0.84 2.12
CA ALA A 310 -17.30 -2.18 2.52
C ALA A 310 -16.09 -3.13 2.68
N ALA A 311 -15.02 -2.94 1.91
CA ALA A 311 -13.80 -3.73 2.07
C ALA A 311 -12.98 -3.32 3.30
N VAL A 312 -12.93 -2.03 3.63
CA VAL A 312 -12.29 -1.52 4.86
C VAL A 312 -13.06 -1.99 6.10
N GLU A 313 -14.39 -2.06 6.03
CA GLU A 313 -15.24 -2.59 7.12
C GLU A 313 -14.94 -4.05 7.46
N ARG A 314 -14.28 -4.80 6.58
CA ARG A 314 -13.82 -6.16 6.86
C ARG A 314 -12.57 -6.22 7.72
N LEU A 315 -11.92 -5.10 8.03
CA LEU A 315 -10.83 -5.11 9.02
C LEU A 315 -11.43 -5.31 10.40
N ALA A 316 -10.88 -6.25 11.17
CA ALA A 316 -11.40 -6.60 12.50
C ALA A 316 -11.28 -5.44 13.50
N VAL A 317 -10.33 -4.53 13.27
CA VAL A 317 -10.23 -3.29 14.03
C VAL A 317 -11.31 -2.31 13.60
N ARG A 318 -11.87 -1.56 14.55
CA ARG A 318 -12.80 -0.46 14.24
C ARG A 318 -12.15 0.49 13.24
N SER A 319 -12.78 0.65 12.08
CA SER A 319 -12.21 1.39 10.95
C SER A 319 -13.16 2.48 10.46
N ASP A 320 -12.63 3.68 10.27
CA ASP A 320 -13.32 4.83 9.66
C ASP A 320 -12.64 5.17 8.31
N VAL A 321 -13.41 5.64 7.32
CA VAL A 321 -12.85 6.16 6.06
C VAL A 321 -13.18 7.64 5.92
N ILE A 322 -12.16 8.46 5.69
CA ILE A 322 -12.30 9.91 5.53
C ILE A 322 -11.86 10.32 4.13
N GLY A 323 -12.75 11.00 3.42
CA GLY A 323 -12.44 11.72 2.19
C GLY A 323 -11.81 13.07 2.51
N VAL A 324 -10.72 13.39 1.80
CA VAL A 324 -10.06 14.70 1.88
C VAL A 324 -9.82 15.28 0.49
N ARG A 325 -9.66 16.60 0.42
CA ARG A 325 -9.09 17.26 -0.76
C ARG A 325 -7.57 17.09 -0.73
N GLY A 326 -7.00 16.38 -1.70
CA GLY A 326 -5.54 16.22 -1.78
C GLY A 326 -4.83 17.55 -2.11
N GLY A 327 -3.65 17.80 -1.54
CA GLY A 327 -2.89 19.04 -1.73
C GLY A 327 -2.53 19.39 -3.19
N TRP A 328 -2.66 18.43 -4.11
CA TRP A 328 -2.50 18.66 -5.56
C TRP A 328 -3.74 19.24 -6.26
N SER A 329 -4.91 19.25 -5.62
CA SER A 329 -6.21 19.56 -6.23
C SER A 329 -6.79 20.92 -5.92
#